data_AF-A0A523HN74-F1
#
_entry.id   AF-A0A523HN74-F1
#
_cell.length_a   1.000
_cell.length_b   1.000
_cell.length_c   1.000
_cell.angle_alpha   90.00
_cell.angle_beta   90.00
_cell.angle_gamma   90.00
#
_symmetry.space_group_name_H-M   'P 1'
#
loop_
_entity.id
_entity.type
_entity.pdbx_description
1 polymer ?
#
loop_
_entity_poly.entity_id
_entity_poly.type
_entity_poly.pdbx_seq_one_letter_code
_entity_poly.pdbx_strand_id
1 'polypeptide(L)'
;MTQPLKILFLTLIVCQAALAQRGADGKTFSARKAQYLDSLPAGASAMGALPDEEKRLYLFGWLEKGIYNDVVSETIRHIMNDRWLIGARAHQGYMIVIPLRYGPTRGNSLISQADEDLILNRLAQSVDKGEFFGNLNPNKNMWALVGVYLYSHFYDRNAEIQPYGYSDGTSSNSVLRRNWPDFSFNGHSYEHGSSRRYNAEQFAKDMLEFRFQDWYVEGNREFDGLNYMSHFTLSALVLYSEGPDNVLTKKAKMAAELSMLDAVLDFGNSEWGGTLGRTDFKRTELNAIYPFHEYWGLSVPNESRPETKLPYALNYSPPGAIVAAGVISDEPDDYFHWHMENHDATLKHDSDKGKWNFVTKNYNIGGNLGQANQGWQVTVKGSAPHKFIRFWINDQASDPPDKDEQGYLGKNGR
;
A
#
# COMPACT_ATOMS: atom_id res chain seq x y z
N MET A 1 4.17 9.66 35.59
CA MET A 1 5.38 8.79 35.58
C MET A 1 5.13 7.55 34.70
N THR A 2 5.02 7.70 33.38
CA THR A 2 4.58 6.61 32.46
C THR A 2 5.44 6.46 31.20
N GLN A 3 6.64 7.06 31.16
CA GLN A 3 7.58 6.90 30.04
C GLN A 3 8.56 5.69 30.08
N PRO A 4 8.77 4.93 31.18
CA PRO A 4 9.80 3.90 31.17
C PRO A 4 9.43 2.64 30.36
N LEU A 5 8.13 2.32 30.22
CA LEU A 5 7.70 1.10 29.51
C LEU A 5 7.86 1.21 27.98
N LYS A 6 7.57 2.39 27.41
CA LYS A 6 7.66 2.63 25.95
C LYS A 6 9.11 2.58 25.46
N ILE A 7 10.04 3.15 26.25
CA ILE A 7 11.48 3.16 25.92
C ILE A 7 12.05 1.74 25.99
N LEU A 8 11.64 0.94 26.99
CA LEU A 8 12.09 -0.44 27.13
C LEU A 8 11.58 -1.33 25.97
N PHE A 9 10.31 -1.18 25.58
CA PHE A 9 9.70 -1.91 24.46
C PHE A 9 10.37 -1.57 23.11
N LEU A 10 10.61 -0.28 22.84
CA LEU A 10 11.35 0.16 21.65
C LEU A 10 12.78 -0.39 21.62
N THR A 11 13.46 -0.45 22.76
CA THR A 11 14.84 -0.96 22.83
C THR A 11 14.91 -2.47 22.61
N LEU A 12 13.99 -3.25 23.19
CA LEU A 12 13.89 -4.69 22.99
C LEU A 12 13.57 -5.06 21.53
N ILE A 13 12.62 -4.35 20.91
CA ILE A 13 12.31 -4.51 19.49
C ILE A 13 13.54 -4.22 18.63
N VAL A 14 14.29 -3.15 18.91
CA VAL A 14 15.50 -2.80 18.14
C VAL A 14 16.59 -3.86 18.27
N CYS A 15 16.77 -4.45 19.46
CA CYS A 15 17.77 -5.50 19.69
C CYS A 15 17.41 -6.84 19.03
N GLN A 16 16.14 -7.26 19.06
CA GLN A 16 15.70 -8.47 18.34
C GLN A 16 15.62 -8.25 16.82
N ALA A 17 15.23 -7.05 16.38
CA ALA A 17 15.20 -6.62 14.98
C ALA A 17 16.57 -6.58 14.30
N ALA A 18 17.62 -6.20 15.04
CA ALA A 18 18.99 -6.23 14.55
C ALA A 18 19.47 -7.66 14.23
N LEU A 19 18.82 -8.67 14.81
CA LEU A 19 19.15 -10.09 14.64
C LEU A 19 18.25 -10.81 13.62
N ALA A 20 17.07 -10.26 13.27
CA ALA A 20 16.12 -10.91 12.37
C ALA A 20 15.62 -9.99 11.24
N GLN A 21 16.42 -9.80 10.19
CA GLN A 21 15.92 -9.43 8.86
C GLN A 21 15.27 -10.62 8.13
N ARG A 22 14.76 -11.60 8.89
CA ARG A 22 14.18 -12.84 8.40
C ARG A 22 12.69 -12.79 8.65
N GLY A 23 11.90 -13.16 7.64
CA GLY A 23 10.46 -13.34 7.88
C GLY A 23 10.15 -14.68 8.54
N ALA A 24 8.87 -15.02 8.62
CA ALA A 24 8.39 -16.22 9.29
C ALA A 24 8.89 -17.54 8.64
N ASP A 25 9.26 -17.51 7.36
CA ASP A 25 9.89 -18.63 6.65
C ASP A 25 11.42 -18.74 6.87
N GLY A 26 11.99 -17.89 7.74
CA GLY A 26 13.42 -17.86 8.05
C GLY A 26 14.32 -17.27 6.94
N LYS A 27 13.75 -16.77 5.84
CA LYS A 27 14.52 -16.21 4.71
C LYS A 27 14.71 -14.70 4.85
N THR A 28 15.86 -14.21 4.37
CA THR A 28 16.12 -12.78 4.22
C THR A 28 15.44 -12.22 2.97
N PHE A 29 15.32 -10.90 2.88
CA PHE A 29 14.85 -10.25 1.65
C PHE A 29 15.68 -10.66 0.42
N SER A 30 17.00 -10.63 0.51
CA SER A 30 17.89 -11.01 -0.59
C SER A 30 17.68 -12.46 -1.03
N ALA A 31 17.45 -13.38 -0.09
CA ALA A 31 17.16 -14.78 -0.41
C ALA A 31 15.83 -14.94 -1.16
N ARG A 32 14.80 -14.16 -0.80
CA ARG A 32 13.52 -14.18 -1.52
C ARG A 32 13.58 -13.50 -2.88
N LYS A 33 14.31 -12.39 -2.99
CA LYS A 33 14.60 -11.76 -4.30
C LYS A 33 15.28 -12.77 -5.21
N ALA A 34 16.33 -13.44 -4.75
CA ALA A 34 17.01 -14.48 -5.52
C ALA A 34 16.04 -15.60 -5.93
N GLN A 35 15.27 -16.16 -4.99
CA GLN A 35 14.28 -17.21 -5.28
C GLN A 35 13.24 -16.77 -6.31
N TYR A 36 12.74 -15.54 -6.21
CA TYR A 36 11.80 -14.98 -7.19
C TYR A 36 12.44 -14.87 -8.57
N LEU A 37 13.65 -14.29 -8.68
CA LEU A 37 14.37 -14.17 -9.95
C LEU A 37 14.73 -15.53 -10.56
N ASP A 38 15.02 -16.52 -9.73
CA ASP A 38 15.30 -17.90 -10.15
C ASP A 38 14.03 -18.63 -10.62
N SER A 39 12.86 -18.24 -10.12
CA SER A 39 11.56 -18.82 -10.51
C SER A 39 11.02 -18.30 -11.85
N LEU A 40 11.61 -17.23 -12.40
CA LEU A 40 11.10 -16.59 -13.61
C LEU A 40 11.23 -17.51 -14.84
N PRO A 41 10.14 -17.68 -15.62
CA PRO A 41 10.21 -18.34 -16.92
C PRO A 41 11.25 -17.65 -17.81
N ALA A 42 12.10 -18.46 -18.46
CA ALA A 42 13.19 -17.98 -19.30
C ALA A 42 13.02 -18.44 -20.75
N GLY A 43 13.37 -17.56 -21.69
CA GLY A 43 13.25 -17.79 -23.13
C GLY A 43 11.91 -17.32 -23.70
N ALA A 44 11.95 -16.74 -24.91
CA ALA A 44 10.79 -16.09 -25.52
C ALA A 44 9.56 -17.02 -25.64
N SER A 45 9.75 -18.32 -25.95
CA SER A 45 8.65 -19.28 -26.05
C SER A 45 7.96 -19.55 -24.71
N ALA A 46 8.74 -19.74 -23.63
CA ALA A 46 8.18 -19.98 -22.30
C ALA A 46 7.49 -18.72 -21.76
N MET A 47 8.07 -17.54 -21.99
CA MET A 47 7.49 -16.25 -21.62
C MET A 47 6.21 -15.95 -22.40
N GLY A 48 6.19 -16.24 -23.71
CA GLY A 48 5.06 -15.99 -24.59
C GLY A 48 3.84 -16.87 -24.29
N ALA A 49 4.06 -18.07 -23.76
CA ALA A 49 3.01 -19.01 -23.37
C ALA A 49 2.27 -18.63 -22.07
N LEU A 50 2.78 -17.65 -21.32
CA LEU A 50 2.17 -17.22 -20.07
C LEU A 50 0.87 -16.43 -20.32
N PRO A 51 -0.12 -16.54 -19.43
CA PRO A 51 -1.23 -15.59 -19.37
C PRO A 51 -0.74 -14.16 -19.18
N ASP A 52 -1.46 -13.17 -19.72
CA ASP A 52 -1.07 -11.77 -19.60
C ASP A 52 -1.00 -11.27 -18.16
N GLU A 53 -1.82 -11.83 -17.27
CA GLU A 53 -1.76 -11.53 -15.83
C GLU A 53 -0.42 -11.94 -15.22
N GLU A 54 0.10 -13.12 -15.58
CA GLU A 54 1.41 -13.59 -15.12
C GLU A 54 2.58 -12.79 -15.72
N LYS A 55 2.49 -12.44 -17.02
CA LYS A 55 3.50 -11.58 -17.66
C LYS A 55 3.66 -10.25 -16.91
N ARG A 56 2.56 -9.67 -16.42
CA ARG A 56 2.58 -8.44 -15.61
C ARG A 56 3.33 -8.63 -14.29
N LEU A 57 3.19 -9.78 -13.63
CA LEU A 57 3.91 -10.09 -12.39
C LEU A 57 5.43 -10.23 -12.61
N TYR A 58 5.83 -10.73 -13.77
CA TYR A 58 7.23 -11.05 -14.06
C TYR A 58 7.98 -9.92 -14.75
N LEU A 59 7.32 -8.90 -15.28
CA LEU A 59 7.95 -7.79 -16.01
C LEU A 59 9.17 -7.22 -15.28
N PHE A 60 9.00 -6.78 -14.04
CA PHE A 60 10.10 -6.21 -13.26
C PHE A 60 11.18 -7.25 -12.94
N GLY A 61 10.80 -8.52 -12.73
CA GLY A 61 11.77 -9.60 -12.57
C GLY A 61 12.62 -9.84 -13.82
N TRP A 62 12.02 -9.83 -15.00
CA TRP A 62 12.74 -9.97 -16.27
C TRP A 62 13.68 -8.79 -16.51
N LEU A 63 13.22 -7.56 -16.27
CA LEU A 63 14.05 -6.36 -16.39
C LEU A 63 15.21 -6.37 -15.40
N GLU A 64 14.99 -6.80 -14.15
CA GLU A 64 16.07 -6.96 -13.16
C GLU A 64 17.09 -8.05 -13.54
N LYS A 65 16.70 -9.06 -14.34
CA LYS A 65 17.62 -10.05 -14.91
C LYS A 65 18.31 -9.59 -16.20
N GLY A 66 18.04 -8.37 -16.67
CA GLY A 66 18.55 -7.88 -17.96
C GLY A 66 17.93 -8.59 -19.16
N ILE A 67 16.72 -9.14 -19.00
CA ILE A 67 15.98 -9.80 -20.09
C ILE A 67 15.07 -8.78 -20.74
N TYR A 68 15.32 -8.51 -22.02
CA TYR A 68 14.45 -7.70 -22.87
C TYR A 68 14.33 -8.36 -24.24
N ASN A 69 13.10 -8.61 -24.68
CA ASN A 69 12.74 -9.24 -25.96
C ASN A 69 11.32 -8.81 -26.36
N ASP A 70 10.81 -9.35 -27.47
CA ASP A 70 9.49 -9.00 -27.99
C ASP A 70 8.35 -9.22 -26.99
N VAL A 71 8.43 -10.27 -26.14
CA VAL A 71 7.41 -10.53 -25.11
C VAL A 71 7.43 -9.45 -24.02
N VAL A 72 8.62 -9.00 -23.61
CA VAL A 72 8.77 -7.91 -22.64
C VAL A 72 8.26 -6.60 -23.23
N SER A 73 8.62 -6.31 -24.49
CA SER A 73 8.16 -5.13 -25.22
C SER A 73 6.63 -5.11 -25.38
N GLU A 74 6.03 -6.23 -25.78
CA GLU A 74 4.58 -6.40 -25.87
C GLU A 74 3.92 -6.22 -24.50
N THR A 75 4.51 -6.78 -23.44
CA THR A 75 3.99 -6.63 -22.07
C THR A 75 3.98 -5.16 -21.64
N ILE A 76 5.05 -4.39 -21.93
CA ILE A 76 5.09 -2.94 -21.68
C ILE A 76 3.93 -2.25 -22.42
N ARG A 77 3.75 -2.54 -23.71
CA ARG A 77 2.68 -1.95 -24.54
C ARG A 77 1.28 -2.31 -24.05
N HIS A 78 1.07 -3.54 -23.60
CA HIS A 78 -0.20 -3.95 -23.01
C HIS A 78 -0.48 -3.19 -21.72
N ILE A 79 0.53 -3.00 -20.86
CA ILE A 79 0.38 -2.22 -19.61
C ILE A 79 0.05 -0.75 -19.89
N MET A 80 0.52 -0.18 -21.01
CA MET A 80 0.17 1.20 -21.38
C MET A 80 -1.30 1.37 -21.76
N ASN A 81 -1.93 0.31 -22.28
CA ASN A 81 -3.27 0.35 -22.85
C ASN A 81 -4.33 -0.29 -21.96
N ASP A 82 -3.94 -1.13 -20.99
CA ASP A 82 -4.85 -1.86 -20.11
C ASP A 82 -4.80 -1.37 -18.65
N ARG A 83 -5.88 -1.60 -17.90
CA ARG A 83 -6.00 -1.30 -16.47
C ARG A 83 -5.17 -2.29 -15.67
N TRP A 84 -3.88 -2.01 -15.58
CA TRP A 84 -2.89 -2.82 -14.86
C TRP A 84 -3.22 -3.04 -13.36
N LEU A 85 -4.06 -2.18 -12.77
CA LEU A 85 -4.51 -2.21 -11.38
C LEU A 85 -6.02 -1.99 -11.32
N ILE A 86 -6.65 -2.25 -10.17
CA ILE A 86 -8.11 -2.08 -9.88
C ILE A 86 -8.65 -0.66 -10.25
N GLY A 87 -7.80 0.28 -10.69
CA GLY A 87 -8.21 1.45 -11.47
C GLY A 87 -7.15 1.95 -12.46
N ALA A 88 -7.60 2.49 -13.59
CA ALA A 88 -6.77 3.05 -14.67
C ALA A 88 -5.85 4.23 -14.25
N ARG A 89 -5.99 4.76 -13.03
CA ARG A 89 -5.23 5.94 -12.57
C ARG A 89 -4.02 5.59 -11.69
N ALA A 90 -3.99 4.39 -11.11
CA ALA A 90 -2.90 3.96 -10.23
C ALA A 90 -1.65 3.45 -10.99
N HIS A 91 -1.79 3.09 -12.28
CA HIS A 91 -0.68 2.50 -13.03
C HIS A 91 0.47 3.49 -13.30
N GLN A 92 0.19 4.79 -13.35
CA GLN A 92 1.11 5.78 -13.93
C GLN A 92 2.38 5.99 -13.09
N GLY A 93 2.25 5.93 -11.76
CA GLY A 93 3.40 6.01 -10.85
C GLY A 93 4.30 4.77 -10.85
N TYR A 94 3.85 3.63 -11.38
CA TYR A 94 4.72 2.47 -11.59
C TYR A 94 5.43 2.50 -12.93
N MET A 95 4.75 3.01 -13.96
CA MET A 95 5.31 3.06 -15.31
C MET A 95 6.58 3.89 -15.35
N ILE A 96 6.67 4.98 -14.59
CA ILE A 96 7.87 5.83 -14.54
C ILE A 96 9.12 5.09 -14.03
N VAL A 97 8.97 4.00 -13.25
CA VAL A 97 10.12 3.19 -12.79
C VAL A 97 10.85 2.55 -13.97
N ILE A 98 10.12 2.17 -15.02
CA ILE A 98 10.68 1.47 -16.19
C ILE A 98 11.71 2.34 -16.93
N PRO A 99 11.37 3.54 -17.46
CA PRO A 99 12.33 4.38 -18.15
C PRO A 99 13.39 4.94 -17.20
N LEU A 100 13.08 5.16 -15.90
CA LEU A 100 14.07 5.62 -14.94
C LEU A 100 15.22 4.63 -14.72
N ARG A 101 14.90 3.34 -14.63
CA ARG A 101 15.86 2.30 -14.30
C ARG A 101 16.44 1.58 -15.51
N TYR A 102 15.66 1.42 -16.57
CA TYR A 102 15.98 0.56 -17.70
C TYR A 102 15.98 1.29 -19.05
N GLY A 103 15.65 2.59 -19.06
CA GLY A 103 15.50 3.43 -20.24
C GLY A 103 16.78 4.09 -20.74
N PRO A 104 16.98 4.18 -22.07
CA PRO A 104 18.21 4.72 -22.66
C PRO A 104 18.45 6.20 -22.34
N THR A 105 17.40 7.00 -22.14
CA THR A 105 17.52 8.42 -21.74
C THR A 105 18.23 8.61 -20.40
N ARG A 106 18.23 7.58 -19.54
CA ARG A 106 18.91 7.56 -18.24
C ARG A 106 20.24 6.79 -18.26
N GLY A 107 20.71 6.42 -19.45
CA GLY A 107 21.98 5.70 -19.64
C GLY A 107 21.88 4.18 -19.50
N ASN A 108 20.68 3.61 -19.36
CA ASN A 108 20.49 2.16 -19.38
C ASN A 108 19.86 1.74 -20.71
N SER A 109 20.54 0.94 -21.52
CA SER A 109 20.04 0.54 -22.84
C SER A 109 19.27 -0.79 -22.83
N LEU A 110 18.71 -1.21 -21.69
CA LEU A 110 18.02 -2.50 -21.59
C LEU A 110 16.74 -2.53 -22.42
N ILE A 111 15.89 -1.51 -22.30
CA ILE A 111 14.67 -1.40 -23.13
C ILE A 111 14.96 -0.57 -24.39
N SER A 112 14.13 -0.76 -25.41
CA SER A 112 14.24 0.03 -26.65
C SER A 112 13.81 1.48 -26.44
N GLN A 113 14.38 2.39 -27.25
CA GLN A 113 13.94 3.79 -27.30
C GLN A 113 12.44 3.91 -27.61
N ALA A 114 11.92 3.06 -28.51
CA ALA A 114 10.50 3.11 -28.89
C ALA A 114 9.56 2.82 -27.72
N ASP A 115 9.92 1.87 -26.84
CA ASP A 115 9.12 1.57 -25.66
C ASP A 115 9.30 2.63 -24.55
N GLU A 116 10.51 3.21 -24.40
CA GLU A 116 10.70 4.37 -23.52
C GLU A 116 9.85 5.56 -23.96
N ASP A 117 9.92 5.93 -25.25
CA ASP A 117 9.15 7.03 -25.84
C ASP A 117 7.64 6.82 -25.67
N LEU A 118 7.15 5.59 -25.83
CA LEU A 118 5.75 5.25 -25.60
C LEU A 118 5.32 5.57 -24.17
N ILE A 119 6.11 5.16 -23.18
CA ILE A 119 5.82 5.41 -21.75
C ILE A 119 5.86 6.91 -21.46
N LEU A 120 6.91 7.60 -21.89
CA LEU A 120 7.10 9.03 -21.64
C LEU A 120 6.01 9.87 -22.29
N ASN A 121 5.58 9.52 -23.51
CA ASN A 121 4.46 10.19 -24.18
C ASN A 121 3.14 10.00 -23.43
N ARG A 122 2.88 8.81 -22.88
CA ARG A 122 1.67 8.57 -22.07
C ARG A 122 1.69 9.38 -20.77
N LEU A 123 2.84 9.49 -20.12
CA LEU A 123 3.01 10.30 -18.92
C LEU A 123 2.84 11.79 -19.22
N ALA A 124 3.45 12.29 -20.31
CA ALA A 124 3.31 13.66 -20.78
C ALA A 124 1.83 14.05 -20.99
N GLN A 125 1.08 13.21 -21.70
CA GLN A 125 -0.35 13.42 -21.93
C GLN A 125 -1.16 13.44 -20.63
N SER A 126 -0.78 12.60 -19.68
CA SER A 126 -1.47 12.52 -18.38
C SER A 126 -1.23 13.77 -17.54
N VAL A 127 -0.01 14.34 -17.61
CA VAL A 127 0.34 15.60 -16.94
C VAL A 127 -0.43 16.75 -17.58
N ASP A 128 -0.39 16.85 -18.91
CA ASP A 128 -1.04 17.93 -19.65
C ASP A 128 -2.55 17.99 -19.37
N LYS A 129 -3.21 16.84 -19.38
CA LYS A 129 -4.67 16.74 -19.15
C LYS A 129 -5.08 16.71 -17.68
N GLY A 130 -4.13 16.58 -16.75
CA GLY A 130 -4.43 16.36 -15.34
C GLY A 130 -5.19 15.05 -15.07
N GLU A 131 -5.05 14.02 -15.93
CA GLU A 131 -5.76 12.72 -15.82
C GLU A 131 -5.46 11.98 -14.49
N PHE A 132 -4.38 12.37 -13.83
CA PHE A 132 -3.95 11.93 -12.51
C PHE A 132 -4.96 12.25 -11.39
N PHE A 133 -5.72 13.33 -11.52
CA PHE A 133 -6.64 13.82 -10.49
C PHE A 133 -8.07 13.49 -10.88
N GLY A 134 -8.71 12.63 -10.09
CA GLY A 134 -10.13 12.35 -10.27
C GLY A 134 -10.82 12.03 -8.96
N ASN A 135 -12.05 11.48 -9.06
CA ASN A 135 -12.94 11.19 -7.93
C ASN A 135 -12.44 10.14 -6.92
N LEU A 136 -11.21 9.66 -7.06
CA LEU A 136 -10.68 8.62 -6.21
C LEU A 136 -10.20 9.21 -4.89
N ASN A 137 -10.27 8.39 -3.84
CA ASN A 137 -9.67 8.69 -2.54
C ASN A 137 -8.21 9.18 -2.75
N PRO A 138 -7.79 10.30 -2.12
CA PRO A 138 -6.45 10.87 -2.26
C PRO A 138 -5.32 9.85 -2.04
N ASN A 139 -5.54 8.85 -1.18
CA ASN A 139 -4.60 7.78 -0.89
C ASN A 139 -4.25 6.96 -2.14
N LYS A 140 -5.20 6.77 -3.07
CA LYS A 140 -4.95 6.08 -4.36
C LYS A 140 -4.15 6.92 -5.33
N ASN A 141 -4.18 8.24 -5.19
CA ASN A 141 -3.61 9.17 -6.15
C ASN A 141 -2.20 9.64 -5.76
N MET A 142 -1.65 9.14 -4.66
CA MET A 142 -0.25 9.41 -4.30
C MET A 142 0.73 8.87 -5.35
N TRP A 143 0.39 7.76 -6.03
CA TRP A 143 1.14 7.27 -7.19
C TRP A 143 1.20 8.25 -8.33
N ALA A 144 0.03 8.82 -8.62
CA ALA A 144 -0.16 9.82 -9.66
C ALA A 144 0.78 11.01 -9.40
N LEU A 145 0.79 11.52 -8.17
CA LEU A 145 1.69 12.60 -7.74
C LEU A 145 3.17 12.24 -7.86
N VAL A 146 3.56 11.03 -7.42
CA VAL A 146 4.94 10.56 -7.56
C VAL A 146 5.34 10.45 -9.04
N GLY A 147 4.45 9.92 -9.88
CA GLY A 147 4.64 9.84 -11.33
C GLY A 147 4.85 11.21 -11.97
N VAL A 148 3.99 12.20 -11.66
CA VAL A 148 4.12 13.59 -12.12
C VAL A 148 5.45 14.18 -11.67
N TYR A 149 5.77 14.07 -10.38
CA TYR A 149 7.00 14.63 -9.82
C TYR A 149 8.26 14.07 -10.49
N LEU A 150 8.36 12.74 -10.60
CA LEU A 150 9.51 12.08 -11.20
C LEU A 150 9.59 12.34 -12.71
N TYR A 151 8.46 12.31 -13.43
CA TYR A 151 8.42 12.64 -14.85
C TYR A 151 8.91 14.07 -15.09
N SER A 152 8.33 15.06 -14.40
CA SER A 152 8.69 16.46 -14.59
C SER A 152 10.12 16.75 -14.19
N HIS A 153 10.62 16.13 -13.11
CA HIS A 153 12.00 16.37 -12.70
C HIS A 153 13.04 15.84 -13.70
N PHE A 154 12.82 14.62 -14.22
CA PHE A 154 13.81 13.91 -15.01
C PHE A 154 13.66 14.07 -16.52
N TYR A 155 12.47 14.36 -17.02
CA TYR A 155 12.16 14.36 -18.46
C TYR A 155 11.59 15.69 -18.96
N ASP A 156 10.78 16.40 -18.18
CA ASP A 156 10.23 17.71 -18.60
C ASP A 156 9.98 18.67 -17.42
N ARG A 157 10.98 19.48 -17.10
CA ARG A 157 10.91 20.47 -16.00
C ARG A 157 9.96 21.64 -16.28
N ASN A 158 9.59 21.83 -17.54
CA ASN A 158 8.67 22.88 -17.96
C ASN A 158 7.23 22.38 -18.08
N ALA A 159 7.00 21.08 -17.81
CA ALA A 159 5.66 20.52 -17.83
C ALA A 159 4.75 21.32 -16.90
N GLU A 160 3.56 21.65 -17.39
CA GLU A 160 2.55 22.34 -16.62
C GLU A 160 1.32 21.43 -16.44
N ILE A 161 0.72 21.50 -15.26
CA ILE A 161 -0.44 20.70 -14.89
C ILE A 161 -1.62 21.59 -14.52
N GLN A 162 -2.81 21.16 -14.89
CA GLN A 162 -4.06 21.72 -14.39
C GLN A 162 -4.71 20.70 -13.43
N PRO A 163 -4.44 20.79 -12.11
CA PRO A 163 -4.75 19.73 -11.14
C PRO A 163 -6.26 19.45 -10.93
N TYR A 164 -7.12 20.25 -11.58
CA TYR A 164 -8.57 20.20 -11.46
C TYR A 164 -9.29 20.23 -12.82
N GLY A 165 -8.55 20.03 -13.92
CA GLY A 165 -9.09 20.14 -15.28
C GLY A 165 -9.92 18.94 -15.73
N TYR A 166 -9.84 17.81 -15.03
CA TYR A 166 -10.45 16.56 -15.46
C TYR A 166 -11.83 16.33 -14.81
N SER A 167 -12.88 16.53 -15.60
CA SER A 167 -14.22 16.03 -15.33
C SER A 167 -14.40 14.71 -16.08
N ASP A 168 -14.45 13.57 -15.37
CA ASP A 168 -14.82 12.28 -15.99
C ASP A 168 -16.31 12.18 -16.34
N GLY A 169 -17.07 13.28 -16.25
CA GLY A 169 -18.52 13.34 -16.49
C GLY A 169 -19.35 12.65 -15.40
N THR A 170 -18.70 12.00 -14.43
CA THR A 170 -19.35 11.22 -13.35
C THR A 170 -19.05 11.73 -11.94
N SER A 171 -18.03 12.59 -11.81
CA SER A 171 -17.61 13.17 -10.54
C SER A 171 -18.36 14.46 -10.25
N SER A 172 -18.99 14.54 -9.08
CA SER A 172 -19.48 15.82 -8.59
C SER A 172 -18.29 16.69 -8.16
N ASN A 173 -18.32 17.98 -8.50
CA ASN A 173 -17.33 18.97 -8.07
C ASN A 173 -17.12 18.96 -6.54
N SER A 174 -18.14 18.59 -5.77
CA SER A 174 -18.05 18.46 -4.31
C SER A 174 -17.11 17.36 -3.83
N VAL A 175 -17.01 16.23 -4.54
CA VAL A 175 -16.10 15.14 -4.11
C VAL A 175 -14.68 15.41 -4.59
N LEU A 176 -14.51 15.98 -5.78
CA LEU A 176 -13.22 16.47 -6.25
C LEU A 176 -12.63 17.51 -5.29
N ARG A 177 -13.39 18.53 -4.88
CA ARG A 177 -12.96 19.53 -3.90
C ARG A 177 -12.63 18.95 -2.52
N ARG A 178 -13.33 17.90 -2.09
CA ARG A 178 -13.04 17.22 -0.82
C ARG A 178 -11.72 16.47 -0.86
N ASN A 179 -11.46 15.79 -1.97
CA ASN A 179 -10.26 14.97 -2.14
C ASN A 179 -9.05 15.83 -2.50
N TRP A 180 -9.27 16.92 -3.23
CA TRP A 180 -8.26 17.85 -3.71
C TRP A 180 -8.70 19.27 -3.38
N PRO A 181 -8.53 19.71 -2.12
CA PRO A 181 -8.89 21.06 -1.72
C PRO A 181 -7.91 22.07 -2.33
N ASP A 182 -8.31 23.32 -2.29
CA ASP A 182 -7.38 24.44 -2.42
C ASP A 182 -6.38 24.32 -1.27
N PHE A 183 -5.10 24.52 -1.56
CA PHE A 183 -4.07 24.45 -0.53
C PHE A 183 -2.95 25.44 -0.82
N SER A 184 -2.26 25.85 0.25
CA SER A 184 -1.03 26.61 0.14
C SER A 184 0.06 25.92 0.93
N PHE A 185 1.23 25.78 0.32
CA PHE A 185 2.38 25.13 0.92
C PHE A 185 3.66 25.80 0.43
N ASN A 186 4.65 26.00 1.31
CA ASN A 186 5.92 26.64 0.97
C ASN A 186 5.80 28.00 0.23
N GLY A 187 4.73 28.76 0.45
CA GLY A 187 4.49 30.06 -0.20
C GLY A 187 3.85 29.99 -1.58
N HIS A 188 3.49 28.80 -2.07
CA HIS A 188 2.71 28.61 -3.28
C HIS A 188 1.25 28.29 -2.94
N SER A 189 0.32 28.73 -3.79
CA SER A 189 -1.12 28.51 -3.61
C SER A 189 -1.71 27.88 -4.87
N TYR A 190 -2.56 26.89 -4.68
CA TYR A 190 -3.17 26.09 -5.74
C TYR A 190 -4.68 26.09 -5.56
N GLU A 191 -5.39 26.46 -6.62
CA GLU A 191 -6.84 26.74 -6.57
C GLU A 191 -7.64 25.87 -7.54
N HIS A 192 -8.71 25.29 -7.01
CA HIS A 192 -9.67 24.45 -7.71
C HIS A 192 -10.53 25.25 -8.68
N GLY A 193 -10.64 24.77 -9.92
CA GLY A 193 -11.44 25.42 -10.96
C GLY A 193 -10.78 26.67 -11.53
N SER A 194 -9.53 26.96 -11.15
CA SER A 194 -8.72 27.95 -11.86
C SER A 194 -8.42 27.43 -13.28
N SER A 195 -8.44 28.33 -14.26
CA SER A 195 -7.90 28.08 -15.60
C SER A 195 -6.37 28.14 -15.63
N ARG A 196 -5.75 28.37 -14.47
CA ARG A 196 -4.31 28.48 -14.30
C ARG A 196 -3.69 27.10 -14.40
N ARG A 197 -2.62 27.01 -15.19
CA ARG A 197 -1.71 25.86 -15.19
C ARG A 197 -0.56 26.16 -14.22
N TYR A 198 -0.09 25.14 -13.54
CA TYR A 198 0.98 25.24 -12.54
C TYR A 198 2.17 24.44 -13.03
N ASN A 199 3.40 24.85 -12.67
CA ASN A 199 4.57 24.00 -12.88
C ASN A 199 4.34 22.64 -12.19
N ALA A 200 4.42 21.56 -12.96
CA ALA A 200 4.02 20.23 -12.53
C ALA A 200 4.97 19.65 -11.46
N GLU A 201 6.26 19.89 -11.58
CA GLU A 201 7.25 19.48 -10.58
C GLU A 201 6.98 20.15 -9.23
N GLN A 202 6.85 21.48 -9.21
CA GLN A 202 6.61 22.26 -8.00
C GLN A 202 5.27 21.87 -7.36
N PHE A 203 4.20 21.79 -8.16
CA PHE A 203 2.88 21.35 -7.69
C PHE A 203 2.95 19.97 -7.02
N ALA A 204 3.55 18.98 -7.71
CA ALA A 204 3.59 17.62 -7.21
C ALA A 204 4.44 17.53 -5.94
N LYS A 205 5.58 18.22 -5.88
CA LYS A 205 6.41 18.30 -4.68
C LYS A 205 5.65 18.89 -3.49
N ASP A 206 5.04 20.05 -3.65
CA ASP A 206 4.32 20.72 -2.56
C ASP A 206 3.12 19.90 -2.09
N MET A 207 2.39 19.25 -3.00
CA MET A 207 1.30 18.34 -2.63
C MET A 207 1.81 17.10 -1.90
N LEU A 208 2.90 16.47 -2.34
CA LEU A 208 3.49 15.31 -1.65
C LEU A 208 3.91 15.67 -0.23
N GLU A 209 4.59 16.81 -0.05
CA GLU A 209 5.00 17.28 1.28
C GLU A 209 3.81 17.64 2.17
N PHE A 210 2.81 18.35 1.61
CA PHE A 210 1.57 18.66 2.30
C PHE A 210 0.87 17.40 2.79
N ARG A 211 0.78 16.35 1.95
CA ARG A 211 0.16 15.07 2.33
C ARG A 211 0.93 14.32 3.41
N PHE A 212 2.26 14.29 3.32
CA PHE A 212 3.06 13.69 4.38
C PHE A 212 2.90 14.43 5.72
N GLN A 213 2.77 15.76 5.69
CA GLN A 213 2.49 16.56 6.89
C GLN A 213 1.08 16.28 7.45
N ASP A 214 0.04 16.39 6.61
CA ASP A 214 -1.37 16.14 6.96
C ASP A 214 -1.55 14.78 7.67
N TRP A 215 -0.84 13.75 7.20
CA TRP A 215 -1.04 12.39 7.73
C TRP A 215 -0.15 12.07 8.92
N TYR A 216 1.16 12.31 8.83
CA TYR A 216 2.08 11.82 9.86
C TYR A 216 2.43 12.83 10.93
N VAL A 217 2.31 14.13 10.63
CA VAL A 217 2.57 15.19 11.61
C VAL A 217 1.27 15.58 12.30
N GLU A 218 0.21 15.75 11.53
CA GLU A 218 -1.07 16.21 12.05
C GLU A 218 -2.00 15.05 12.46
N GLY A 219 -1.83 13.86 11.88
CA GLY A 219 -2.64 12.69 12.24
C GLY A 219 -4.09 12.78 11.73
N ASN A 220 -4.35 13.56 10.68
CA ASN A 220 -5.71 13.89 10.24
C ASN A 220 -6.38 12.80 9.40
N ARG A 221 -5.68 11.71 9.05
CA ARG A 221 -6.22 10.63 8.21
C ARG A 221 -5.62 9.28 8.53
N GLU A 222 -6.46 8.25 8.43
CA GLU A 222 -6.06 6.85 8.39
C GLU A 222 -6.13 6.30 6.94
N PHE A 223 -5.42 5.21 6.69
CA PHE A 223 -5.62 4.45 5.47
C PHE A 223 -6.76 3.44 5.65
N ASP A 224 -8.00 3.87 5.40
CA ASP A 224 -9.24 3.06 5.48
C ASP A 224 -9.30 1.93 4.43
N GLY A 225 -8.36 1.00 4.49
CA GLY A 225 -8.33 -0.22 3.69
C GLY A 225 -7.00 -0.50 2.98
N LEU A 226 -6.75 -1.79 2.82
CA LEU A 226 -5.55 -2.40 2.23
C LEU A 226 -5.13 -1.78 0.90
N ASN A 227 -6.10 -1.55 0.01
CA ASN A 227 -5.81 -1.03 -1.32
C ASN A 227 -5.29 0.42 -1.26
N TYR A 228 -5.72 1.22 -0.29
CA TYR A 228 -5.26 2.60 -0.14
C TYR A 228 -3.83 2.64 0.40
N MET A 229 -3.60 1.86 1.45
CA MET A 229 -2.30 1.78 2.10
C MET A 229 -1.24 1.10 1.23
N SER A 230 -1.59 0.05 0.46
CA SER A 230 -0.65 -0.59 -0.48
C SER A 230 -0.18 0.39 -1.54
N HIS A 231 -1.11 1.14 -2.12
CA HIS A 231 -0.80 2.12 -3.13
C HIS A 231 0.08 3.23 -2.55
N PHE A 232 -0.31 3.77 -1.40
CA PHE A 232 0.50 4.79 -0.76
C PHE A 232 1.92 4.33 -0.46
N THR A 233 2.05 3.18 0.23
CA THR A 233 3.33 2.65 0.69
C THR A 233 4.29 2.51 -0.48
N LEU A 234 3.84 1.89 -1.56
CA LEU A 234 4.68 1.69 -2.72
C LEU A 234 4.97 2.98 -3.49
N SER A 235 4.04 3.95 -3.53
CA SER A 235 4.32 5.29 -4.09
C SER A 235 5.49 5.93 -3.35
N ALA A 236 5.45 5.85 -2.02
CA ALA A 236 6.47 6.39 -1.16
C ALA A 236 7.81 5.61 -1.30
N LEU A 237 7.78 4.30 -1.54
CA LEU A 237 8.98 3.52 -1.87
C LEU A 237 9.60 3.92 -3.21
N VAL A 238 8.79 4.15 -4.25
CA VAL A 238 9.28 4.63 -5.54
C VAL A 238 9.90 6.02 -5.38
N LEU A 239 9.23 6.93 -4.67
CA LEU A 239 9.77 8.26 -4.39
C LEU A 239 11.05 8.21 -3.53
N TYR A 240 11.13 7.31 -2.56
CA TYR A 240 12.35 7.10 -1.77
C TYR A 240 13.51 6.60 -2.65
N SER A 241 13.24 5.64 -3.53
CA SER A 241 14.24 4.98 -4.35
C SER A 241 14.74 5.87 -5.49
N GLU A 242 13.83 6.55 -6.18
CA GLU A 242 14.11 7.26 -7.42
C GLU A 242 14.11 8.79 -7.26
N GLY A 243 13.69 9.30 -6.10
CA GLY A 243 13.53 10.73 -5.86
C GLY A 243 14.86 11.49 -5.89
N PRO A 244 14.92 12.65 -6.57
CA PRO A 244 16.13 13.48 -6.65
C PRO A 244 16.36 14.37 -5.41
N ASP A 245 15.31 14.64 -4.63
CA ASP A 245 15.34 15.54 -3.47
C ASP A 245 15.54 14.73 -2.18
N ASN A 246 16.67 14.94 -1.51
CA ASN A 246 17.06 14.21 -0.29
C ASN A 246 16.09 14.42 0.89
N VAL A 247 15.48 15.60 1.01
CA VAL A 247 14.52 15.86 2.09
C VAL A 247 13.23 15.10 1.80
N LEU A 248 12.74 15.18 0.57
CA LEU A 248 11.52 14.51 0.16
C LEU A 248 11.67 12.98 0.18
N THR A 249 12.81 12.43 -0.25
CA THR A 249 13.07 10.98 -0.22
C THR A 249 13.12 10.44 1.21
N LYS A 250 13.71 11.19 2.16
CA LYS A 250 13.66 10.85 3.59
C LYS A 250 12.24 10.85 4.13
N LYS A 251 11.44 11.87 3.79
CA LYS A 251 10.01 11.92 4.17
C LYS A 251 9.25 10.74 3.58
N ALA A 252 9.49 10.40 2.32
CA ALA A 252 8.87 9.25 1.66
C ALA A 252 9.24 7.92 2.33
N LYS A 253 10.51 7.73 2.70
CA LYS A 253 10.93 6.56 3.49
C LYS A 253 10.18 6.46 4.82
N MET A 254 10.14 7.55 5.58
CA MET A 254 9.42 7.59 6.86
C MET A 254 7.93 7.30 6.68
N ALA A 255 7.30 7.89 5.66
CA ALA A 255 5.90 7.65 5.33
C ALA A 255 5.61 6.19 4.95
N ALA A 256 6.48 5.58 4.13
CA ALA A 256 6.36 4.16 3.79
C ALA A 256 6.52 3.27 5.03
N GLU A 257 7.52 3.54 5.87
CA GLU A 257 7.80 2.79 7.09
C GLU A 257 6.67 2.93 8.14
N LEU A 258 6.15 4.15 8.33
CA LEU A 258 5.01 4.39 9.22
C LEU A 258 3.75 3.71 8.70
N SER A 259 3.47 3.75 7.40
CA SER A 259 2.36 2.99 6.80
C SER A 259 2.49 1.48 7.00
N MET A 260 3.70 0.95 6.83
CA MET A 260 3.95 -0.48 7.07
C MET A 260 3.74 -0.84 8.54
N LEU A 261 4.22 0.01 9.46
CA LEU A 261 4.05 -0.18 10.89
C LEU A 261 2.57 -0.11 11.30
N ASP A 262 1.85 0.88 10.79
CA ASP A 262 0.41 1.06 11.01
C ASP A 262 -0.36 -0.19 10.58
N ALA A 263 -0.09 -0.67 9.37
CA ALA A 263 -0.64 -1.94 8.90
C ALA A 263 -0.36 -3.07 9.89
N VAL A 264 0.90 -3.23 10.31
CA VAL A 264 1.35 -4.31 11.17
C VAL A 264 0.62 -4.31 12.52
N LEU A 265 0.26 -3.13 13.00
CA LEU A 265 -0.40 -2.92 14.29
C LEU A 265 -1.94 -2.86 14.17
N ASP A 266 -2.50 -2.84 12.96
CA ASP A 266 -3.95 -2.86 12.74
C ASP A 266 -4.54 -4.26 12.98
N PHE A 267 -4.86 -4.59 14.23
CA PHE A 267 -5.57 -5.82 14.62
C PHE A 267 -7.10 -5.73 14.41
N GLY A 268 -7.54 -4.81 13.55
CA GLY A 268 -8.87 -4.25 13.47
C GLY A 268 -9.97 -5.14 12.89
N ASN A 269 -11.01 -4.52 12.34
CA ASN A 269 -12.26 -5.16 11.86
C ASN A 269 -12.03 -6.26 10.79
N SER A 270 -10.81 -6.27 10.29
CA SER A 270 -10.34 -7.04 9.17
C SER A 270 -9.28 -8.06 9.61
N GLU A 271 -8.83 -8.05 10.88
CA GLU A 271 -7.88 -8.99 11.52
C GLU A 271 -6.42 -8.89 11.03
N TRP A 272 -5.93 -7.69 10.68
CA TRP A 272 -4.70 -7.54 9.86
C TRP A 272 -3.39 -7.43 10.63
N GLY A 273 -3.44 -7.49 11.95
CA GLY A 273 -2.29 -7.22 12.79
C GLY A 273 -1.40 -8.45 12.95
N GLY A 274 -0.09 -8.20 13.00
CA GLY A 274 0.93 -9.22 13.19
C GLY A 274 0.96 -10.29 12.09
N THR A 275 1.96 -11.15 12.17
CA THR A 275 2.23 -12.21 11.19
C THR A 275 1.12 -13.24 11.24
N LEU A 276 0.48 -13.48 12.39
CA LEU A 276 -0.57 -14.50 12.52
C LEU A 276 -1.89 -14.05 11.88
N GLY A 277 -2.39 -12.84 12.19
CA GLY A 277 -3.56 -12.28 11.49
C GLY A 277 -3.35 -12.23 9.97
N ARG A 278 -2.12 -11.92 9.53
CA ARG A 278 -1.72 -11.88 8.12
C ARG A 278 -1.46 -13.24 7.46
N THR A 279 -0.97 -14.23 8.20
CA THR A 279 -0.80 -15.61 7.70
C THR A 279 -2.16 -16.24 7.47
N ASP A 280 -3.14 -15.84 8.25
CA ASP A 280 -4.48 -16.39 8.25
C ASP A 280 -5.39 -15.68 7.21
N PHE A 281 -5.07 -14.43 6.87
CA PHE A 281 -5.53 -13.73 5.66
C PHE A 281 -5.29 -14.52 4.35
N LYS A 282 -4.19 -15.30 4.28
CA LYS A 282 -3.85 -16.19 3.13
C LYS A 282 -5.00 -17.11 2.72
N ARG A 283 -5.95 -17.36 3.60
CA ARG A 283 -6.93 -18.44 3.49
C ARG A 283 -8.38 -18.00 3.61
N THR A 284 -8.64 -16.73 3.93
CA THR A 284 -9.97 -16.12 3.77
C THR A 284 -9.94 -15.36 2.44
N GLU A 285 -10.76 -15.77 1.47
CA GLU A 285 -10.70 -15.37 0.05
C GLU A 285 -11.04 -13.89 -0.24
N LEU A 286 -10.78 -12.97 0.71
CA LEU A 286 -11.09 -11.54 0.60
C LEU A 286 -9.82 -10.69 0.44
N ASN A 287 -9.04 -11.00 -0.59
CA ASN A 287 -8.52 -10.02 -1.55
C ASN A 287 -7.82 -8.73 -1.07
N ALA A 288 -6.78 -8.83 -0.25
CA ALA A 288 -5.67 -7.89 -0.35
C ALA A 288 -4.39 -8.30 0.39
N ILE A 289 -3.30 -8.30 -0.35
CA ILE A 289 -1.97 -8.53 0.19
C ILE A 289 -1.24 -7.21 0.12
N TYR A 290 -0.81 -6.69 1.27
CA TYR A 290 0.20 -5.66 1.33
C TYR A 290 1.45 -6.10 0.56
N PRO A 291 2.02 -5.24 -0.30
CA PRO A 291 3.24 -5.51 -1.05
C PRO A 291 4.43 -5.96 -0.20
N PHE A 292 4.43 -5.57 1.08
CA PHE A 292 5.45 -5.93 2.05
C PHE A 292 5.22 -7.28 2.76
N HIS A 293 4.15 -8.01 2.48
CA HIS A 293 3.96 -9.37 3.05
C HIS A 293 5.01 -10.37 2.59
N GLU A 294 5.61 -10.13 1.43
CA GLU A 294 6.70 -10.96 0.94
C GLU A 294 7.88 -10.97 1.92
N TYR A 295 8.08 -9.89 2.69
CA TYR A 295 9.13 -9.82 3.71
C TYR A 295 8.91 -10.81 4.86
N TRP A 296 7.66 -11.20 5.12
CA TRP A 296 7.32 -12.18 6.16
C TRP A 296 7.27 -13.62 5.65
N GLY A 297 7.52 -13.88 4.37
CA GLY A 297 7.38 -15.22 3.82
C GLY A 297 5.92 -15.67 3.73
N LEU A 298 4.98 -14.72 3.79
CA LEU A 298 3.55 -14.96 3.66
C LEU A 298 3.21 -15.06 2.17
N SER A 299 3.67 -16.15 1.56
CA SER A 299 3.47 -16.46 0.15
C SER A 299 2.05 -16.98 -0.10
N VAL A 300 1.04 -16.13 0.04
CA VAL A 300 -0.22 -16.45 -0.62
C VAL A 300 0.04 -16.41 -2.12
N PRO A 301 -0.29 -17.46 -2.87
CA PRO A 301 -0.51 -17.33 -4.30
C PRO A 301 -1.78 -16.49 -4.48
N ASN A 302 -1.71 -15.19 -4.23
CA ASN A 302 -2.65 -14.28 -4.87
C ASN A 302 -1.88 -13.68 -6.04
N GLU A 303 -1.70 -14.55 -7.04
CA GLU A 303 -0.91 -14.43 -8.27
C GLU A 303 -1.39 -13.31 -9.20
N SER A 304 -2.21 -12.38 -8.71
CA SER A 304 -2.88 -11.35 -9.51
C SER A 304 -2.41 -9.93 -9.22
N ARG A 305 -1.43 -9.73 -8.33
CA ARG A 305 -0.99 -8.38 -7.91
C ARG A 305 0.49 -8.10 -8.20
N PRO A 306 0.80 -7.51 -9.38
CA PRO A 306 2.17 -7.10 -9.74
C PRO A 306 2.84 -6.19 -8.70
N GLU A 307 2.05 -5.47 -7.92
CA GLU A 307 2.49 -4.55 -6.88
C GLU A 307 3.35 -5.22 -5.81
N THR A 308 3.13 -6.51 -5.53
CA THR A 308 3.89 -7.22 -4.47
C THR A 308 5.32 -7.53 -4.88
N LYS A 309 5.64 -7.51 -6.19
CA LYS A 309 6.98 -7.79 -6.73
C LYS A 309 7.82 -6.55 -6.96
N LEU A 310 7.20 -5.37 -7.07
CA LEU A 310 7.92 -4.10 -7.26
C LEU A 310 9.02 -3.87 -6.19
N PRO A 311 8.83 -4.18 -4.90
CA PRO A 311 9.89 -3.94 -3.92
C PRO A 311 11.20 -4.70 -4.20
N TYR A 312 11.16 -5.84 -4.89
CA TYR A 312 12.37 -6.52 -5.36
C TYR A 312 13.13 -5.71 -6.39
N ALA A 313 12.43 -5.12 -7.34
CA ALA A 313 13.05 -4.21 -8.30
C ALA A 313 13.64 -3.02 -7.55
N LEU A 314 12.86 -2.36 -6.69
CA LEU A 314 13.34 -1.22 -5.90
C LEU A 314 14.49 -1.55 -4.94
N ASN A 315 14.76 -2.84 -4.70
CA ASN A 315 15.75 -3.33 -3.74
C ASN A 315 15.52 -2.77 -2.33
N TYR A 316 14.24 -2.60 -1.96
CA TYR A 316 13.86 -2.07 -0.66
C TYR A 316 13.60 -3.20 0.33
N SER A 317 14.32 -3.17 1.45
CA SER A 317 14.03 -4.01 2.63
C SER A 317 13.48 -3.13 3.75
N PRO A 318 12.36 -3.49 4.40
CA PRO A 318 11.85 -2.76 5.54
C PRO A 318 12.85 -2.84 6.71
N PRO A 319 12.82 -1.86 7.62
CA PRO A 319 13.54 -1.94 8.88
C PRO A 319 13.19 -3.22 9.65
N GLY A 320 14.21 -3.85 10.24
CA GLY A 320 14.01 -5.05 11.07
C GLY A 320 13.02 -4.81 12.22
N ALA A 321 12.92 -3.58 12.74
CA ALA A 321 11.99 -3.24 13.82
C ALA A 321 10.52 -3.39 13.40
N ILE A 322 10.19 -3.02 12.17
CA ILE A 322 8.84 -3.19 11.62
C ILE A 322 8.57 -4.67 11.34
N VAL A 323 9.57 -5.39 10.83
CA VAL A 323 9.46 -6.84 10.62
C VAL A 323 9.20 -7.55 11.96
N ALA A 324 10.00 -7.24 12.98
CA ALA A 324 9.91 -7.79 14.33
C ALA A 324 8.58 -7.42 15.02
N ALA A 325 8.11 -6.17 14.92
CA ALA A 325 6.80 -5.78 15.43
C ALA A 325 5.66 -6.60 14.79
N GLY A 326 5.89 -7.10 13.57
CA GLY A 326 4.97 -8.01 12.91
C GLY A 326 5.09 -9.45 13.36
N VAL A 327 6.22 -9.92 13.90
CA VAL A 327 6.34 -11.32 14.32
C VAL A 327 5.87 -11.42 15.77
N ILE A 328 4.73 -12.07 15.98
CA ILE A 328 4.19 -12.35 17.32
C ILE A 328 4.32 -13.82 17.71
N SER A 329 4.85 -14.66 16.81
CA SER A 329 4.98 -16.11 17.04
C SER A 329 6.15 -16.48 17.94
N ASP A 330 7.13 -15.59 18.08
CA ASP A 330 8.29 -15.69 18.96
C ASP A 330 8.05 -15.10 20.36
N GLU A 331 6.90 -14.45 20.58
CA GLU A 331 6.44 -14.03 21.90
C GLU A 331 6.17 -15.26 22.81
N PRO A 332 6.27 -15.12 24.15
CA PRO A 332 5.97 -16.21 25.07
C PRO A 332 4.49 -16.60 25.02
N ASP A 333 4.17 -17.83 25.46
CA ASP A 333 2.80 -18.36 25.35
C ASP A 333 1.76 -17.60 26.20
N ASP A 334 2.21 -16.87 27.22
CA ASP A 334 1.40 -16.00 28.08
C ASP A 334 1.39 -14.53 27.63
N TYR A 335 1.95 -14.21 26.46
CA TYR A 335 1.92 -12.86 25.91
C TYR A 335 0.48 -12.39 25.65
N PHE A 336 0.15 -11.21 26.18
CA PHE A 336 -1.03 -10.45 25.81
C PHE A 336 -0.80 -8.95 25.93
N HIS A 337 -1.56 -8.17 25.17
CA HIS A 337 -1.69 -6.73 25.38
C HIS A 337 -3.05 -6.21 24.90
N TRP A 338 -3.37 -4.98 25.31
CA TRP A 338 -4.48 -4.20 24.77
C TRP A 338 -3.93 -3.16 23.80
N HIS A 339 -4.52 -3.08 22.62
CA HIS A 339 -4.18 -2.12 21.57
C HIS A 339 -5.42 -1.27 21.25
N MET A 340 -5.27 0.05 21.12
CA MET A 340 -6.34 0.94 20.71
C MET A 340 -6.06 1.44 19.29
N GLU A 341 -6.97 1.15 18.37
CA GLU A 341 -6.97 1.55 16.96
C GLU A 341 -7.89 2.75 16.80
N ASN A 342 -7.38 3.91 16.40
CA ASN A 342 -8.19 5.13 16.29
C ASN A 342 -8.84 5.21 14.90
N HIS A 343 -9.92 4.45 14.70
CA HIS A 343 -10.61 4.34 13.40
C HIS A 343 -11.45 5.59 13.06
N ASP A 344 -11.23 6.17 11.86
CA ASP A 344 -11.69 7.53 11.49
C ASP A 344 -13.13 7.61 10.93
N ALA A 345 -13.71 6.54 10.38
CA ALA A 345 -14.91 6.72 9.56
C ALA A 345 -16.20 7.14 10.31
N THR A 346 -16.28 6.99 11.64
CA THR A 346 -17.48 7.36 12.43
C THR A 346 -17.21 8.06 13.76
N LEU A 347 -15.96 8.10 14.21
CA LEU A 347 -15.58 8.64 15.51
C LEU A 347 -14.57 9.74 15.27
N LYS A 348 -15.06 10.98 15.34
CA LYS A 348 -14.30 12.24 15.37
C LYS A 348 -12.93 12.00 16.02
N HIS A 349 -11.85 12.47 15.37
CA HIS A 349 -10.40 12.40 15.67
C HIS A 349 -9.93 12.64 17.12
N ASP A 350 -10.70 12.23 18.13
CA ASP A 350 -10.39 12.38 19.54
C ASP A 350 -9.64 11.12 19.99
N SER A 351 -8.51 11.34 20.66
CA SER A 351 -7.52 10.32 21.06
C SER A 351 -8.02 9.21 22.00
N ASP A 352 -9.30 9.20 22.33
CA ASP A 352 -9.99 8.28 23.25
C ASP A 352 -11.19 7.56 22.62
N LYS A 353 -11.45 7.79 21.33
CA LYS A 353 -12.58 7.19 20.60
C LYS A 353 -12.18 6.03 19.69
N GLY A 354 -10.97 5.50 19.89
CA GLY A 354 -10.53 4.32 19.18
C GLY A 354 -11.22 3.04 19.62
N LYS A 355 -11.06 2.02 18.80
CA LYS A 355 -11.46 0.65 19.01
C LYS A 355 -10.39 -0.07 19.82
N TRP A 356 -10.76 -0.66 20.95
CA TRP A 356 -9.86 -1.56 21.66
C TRP A 356 -9.80 -2.93 20.98
N ASN A 357 -8.60 -3.50 20.99
CA ASN A 357 -8.25 -4.82 20.48
C ASN A 357 -7.49 -5.54 21.60
N PHE A 358 -7.88 -6.77 21.91
CA PHE A 358 -7.11 -7.66 22.80
C PHE A 358 -6.28 -8.59 21.93
N VAL A 359 -4.98 -8.62 22.13
CA VAL A 359 -4.06 -9.38 21.28
C VAL A 359 -3.28 -10.34 22.13
N THR A 360 -3.20 -11.60 21.69
CA THR A 360 -2.33 -12.63 22.27
C THR A 360 -1.49 -13.26 21.17
N LYS A 361 -0.58 -14.17 21.56
CA LYS A 361 0.14 -15.02 20.61
C LYS A 361 -0.77 -15.92 19.76
N ASN A 362 -1.96 -16.29 20.23
CA ASN A 362 -2.77 -17.35 19.60
C ASN A 362 -4.07 -16.87 18.96
N TYR A 363 -4.58 -15.73 19.41
CA TYR A 363 -5.82 -15.13 18.95
C TYR A 363 -5.80 -13.62 19.20
N ASN A 364 -6.59 -12.89 18.43
CA ASN A 364 -6.98 -11.52 18.74
C ASN A 364 -8.50 -11.44 18.93
N ILE A 365 -8.92 -10.44 19.68
CA ILE A 365 -10.30 -10.02 19.81
C ILE A 365 -10.35 -8.56 19.37
N GLY A 366 -10.90 -8.29 18.20
CA GLY A 366 -11.05 -6.94 17.69
C GLY A 366 -12.45 -6.40 17.90
N GLY A 367 -12.60 -5.18 18.43
CA GLY A 367 -13.91 -4.50 18.45
C GLY A 367 -14.51 -4.36 17.05
N ASN A 368 -15.82 -4.27 16.88
CA ASN A 368 -16.44 -3.90 15.62
C ASN A 368 -17.18 -2.57 15.79
N LEU A 369 -16.91 -1.64 14.89
CA LEU A 369 -17.63 -0.38 14.76
C LEU A 369 -18.25 -0.31 13.36
N GLY A 370 -19.52 -0.69 13.28
CA GLY A 370 -20.38 -0.45 12.13
C GLY A 370 -21.79 -0.09 12.61
N GLN A 371 -22.56 0.67 11.81
CA GLN A 371 -23.88 1.24 12.18
C GLN A 371 -24.96 0.24 12.63
N ALA A 372 -24.68 -1.07 12.64
CA ALA A 372 -25.59 -2.12 13.11
C ALA A 372 -24.98 -3.08 14.16
N ASN A 373 -23.65 -3.13 14.33
CA ASN A 373 -22.99 -4.17 15.14
C ASN A 373 -21.96 -3.54 16.10
N GLN A 374 -22.39 -3.28 17.33
CA GLN A 374 -21.49 -3.11 18.47
C GLN A 374 -21.12 -4.52 18.95
N GLY A 375 -19.83 -4.80 19.17
CA GLY A 375 -19.41 -6.09 19.69
C GLY A 375 -17.93 -6.36 19.46
N TRP A 376 -17.49 -7.53 19.89
CA TRP A 376 -16.12 -8.00 19.75
C TRP A 376 -16.08 -9.23 18.84
N GLN A 377 -15.17 -9.23 17.86
CA GLN A 377 -14.91 -10.35 16.98
C GLN A 377 -13.68 -11.11 17.49
N VAL A 378 -13.85 -12.38 17.86
CA VAL A 378 -12.75 -13.27 18.22
C VAL A 378 -12.29 -14.04 16.99
N THR A 379 -10.99 -14.09 16.77
CA THR A 379 -10.36 -14.87 15.71
C THR A 379 -9.43 -15.90 16.31
N VAL A 380 -9.84 -17.18 16.28
CA VAL A 380 -9.04 -18.27 16.86
C VAL A 380 -8.28 -19.02 15.77
N LYS A 381 -6.97 -19.18 15.96
CA LYS A 381 -6.11 -20.02 15.11
C LYS A 381 -6.31 -21.50 15.43
N GLY A 382 -6.71 -22.29 14.43
CA GLY A 382 -6.85 -23.75 14.54
C GLY A 382 -5.58 -24.53 14.16
N SER A 383 -5.54 -25.81 14.54
CA SER A 383 -4.44 -26.74 14.22
C SER A 383 -4.38 -27.18 12.75
N ALA A 384 -5.41 -26.87 11.97
CA ALA A 384 -5.49 -27.19 10.54
C ALA A 384 -5.46 -25.90 9.71
N PRO A 385 -4.95 -25.94 8.46
CA PRO A 385 -4.85 -24.78 7.62
C PRO A 385 -6.15 -23.99 7.43
N HIS A 386 -7.31 -24.65 7.52
CA HIS A 386 -8.60 -24.10 7.08
C HIS A 386 -9.65 -23.98 8.20
N LYS A 387 -9.24 -23.86 9.47
CA LYS A 387 -10.19 -23.79 10.58
C LYS A 387 -10.00 -22.49 11.36
N PHE A 388 -10.77 -21.49 10.97
CA PHE A 388 -11.05 -20.31 11.79
C PHE A 388 -12.43 -20.48 12.38
N ILE A 389 -12.56 -20.06 13.63
CA ILE A 389 -13.88 -19.81 14.19
C ILE A 389 -13.95 -18.33 14.49
N ARG A 390 -14.89 -17.66 13.85
CA ARG A 390 -15.26 -16.28 14.13
C ARG A 390 -16.45 -16.32 15.07
N PHE A 391 -16.28 -15.72 16.23
CA PHE A 391 -17.38 -15.55 17.18
C PHE A 391 -17.65 -14.07 17.36
N TRP A 392 -18.93 -13.72 17.33
CA TRP A 392 -19.42 -12.42 17.74
C TRP A 392 -19.72 -12.49 19.23
N ILE A 393 -18.95 -11.76 20.03
CA ILE A 393 -19.31 -11.51 21.42
C ILE A 393 -20.16 -10.24 21.40
N ASN A 394 -21.47 -10.43 21.50
CA ASN A 394 -22.42 -9.35 21.66
C ASN A 394 -22.33 -8.86 23.12
N ASP A 395 -22.17 -7.56 23.33
CA ASP A 395 -22.06 -6.95 24.66
C ASP A 395 -23.44 -6.59 25.26
N GLN A 396 -24.53 -6.97 24.59
CA GLN A 396 -25.87 -6.76 25.10
C GLN A 396 -26.17 -7.72 26.26
N ALA A 397 -26.49 -7.15 27.43
CA ALA A 397 -26.80 -7.82 28.68
C ALA A 397 -28.12 -8.65 28.67
N SER A 398 -28.63 -9.05 27.51
CA SER A 398 -29.84 -9.86 27.39
C SER A 398 -29.50 -11.24 26.84
N ASP A 399 -29.98 -12.28 27.53
CA ASP A 399 -29.79 -13.68 27.14
C ASP A 399 -30.17 -13.95 25.67
N PRO A 400 -29.40 -14.78 24.94
CA PRO A 400 -29.81 -15.22 23.61
C PRO A 400 -31.13 -16.01 23.71
N PRO A 401 -32.09 -15.81 22.79
CA PRO A 401 -33.39 -16.46 22.87
C PRO A 401 -33.26 -17.99 22.75
N ASP A 402 -34.00 -18.73 23.59
CA ASP A 402 -33.93 -20.18 23.79
C ASP A 402 -34.22 -21.08 22.57
N LYS A 403 -34.46 -20.54 21.37
CA LYS A 403 -34.84 -21.33 20.20
C LYS A 403 -34.10 -20.92 18.92
N ASP A 404 -33.45 -21.92 18.36
CA ASP A 404 -32.56 -21.93 17.19
C ASP A 404 -33.32 -21.83 15.85
N GLU A 405 -34.34 -20.96 15.78
CA GLU A 405 -35.18 -20.83 14.58
C GLU A 405 -34.94 -19.49 13.88
N GLN A 406 -34.27 -19.61 12.72
CA GLN A 406 -33.99 -18.60 11.69
C GLN A 406 -32.69 -17.81 11.92
N GLY A 407 -31.84 -17.85 10.90
CA GLY A 407 -30.53 -17.19 10.88
C GLY A 407 -30.62 -15.79 11.45
N TYR A 408 -29.65 -15.47 12.32
CA TYR A 408 -29.55 -14.24 13.09
C TYR A 408 -29.32 -13.03 12.16
N LEU A 409 -30.38 -12.64 11.46
CA LEU A 409 -30.66 -11.30 11.02
C LEU A 409 -32.06 -11.03 11.59
N GLY A 410 -32.09 -10.58 12.85
CA GLY A 410 -33.34 -10.32 13.57
C GLY A 410 -34.26 -9.41 12.76
N LYS A 411 -35.56 -9.47 13.07
CA LYS A 411 -36.67 -8.82 12.34
C LYS A 411 -36.64 -7.28 12.30
N ASN A 412 -35.51 -6.66 12.68
CA ASN A 412 -35.16 -5.24 12.53
C ASN A 412 -33.63 -5.01 12.38
N GLY A 413 -32.85 -6.01 11.96
CA GLY A 413 -31.38 -5.87 11.84
C GLY A 413 -30.72 -5.47 13.16
N ARG A 414 -30.89 -6.30 14.19
CA ARG A 414 -30.19 -6.22 15.47
C ARG A 414 -29.52 -7.55 15.74
#